data_AF-A0AAE4HCT2-F1
#
_entry.id   AF-A0AAE4HCT2-F1
#
_cell.length_a   1.000
_cell.length_b   1.000
_cell.length_c   1.000
_cell.angle_alpha   90.00
_cell.angle_beta   90.00
_cell.angle_gamma   90.00
#
_symmetry.space_group_name_H-M   'P 1'
#
loop_
_entity.id
_entity.type
_entity.pdbx_description
1 polymer ?
#
loop_
_entity_poly.entity_id
_entity_poly.type
_entity_poly.pdbx_seq_one_letter_code
_entity_poly.pdbx_strand_id
1 'polypeptide(L)'
;MFAKLFESPKYGQTLAKLDTHQEEHTPEVRFYVQPKNLGVCSFALGFKDDDRGWELAEQAFEETNLELAEEGIAAMFRDFPITVEFGEEATDA
;
A
#
# COMPACT_ATOMS: atom_id res chain seq x y z
N MET A 1 0.43 16.01 -3.20
CA MET A 1 1.20 14.86 -3.74
C MET A 1 0.23 13.69 -3.82
N PHE A 2 0.24 12.85 -4.87
CA PHE A 2 -0.75 11.77 -5.02
C PHE A 2 -0.14 10.36 -4.83
N ALA A 3 1.18 10.25 -4.78
CA ALA A 3 1.91 9.01 -4.60
C ALA A 3 3.16 9.20 -3.73
N LYS A 4 3.45 8.21 -2.88
CA LYS A 4 4.65 8.10 -2.06
C LYS A 4 5.31 6.76 -2.38
N LEU A 5 6.60 6.81 -2.69
CA LEU A 5 7.42 5.62 -2.92
C LEU A 5 8.37 5.45 -1.75
N PHE A 6 8.39 4.25 -1.18
CA PHE A 6 9.26 3.89 -0.07
C PHE A 6 10.14 2.73 -0.47
N GLU A 7 11.39 2.74 -0.02
CA GLU A 7 12.28 1.59 -0.10
C GLU A 7 12.31 0.93 1.29
N SER A 8 11.54 -0.15 1.44
CA SER A 8 11.51 -0.93 2.69
C SER A 8 12.60 -1.99 2.66
N PRO A 9 13.46 -2.07 3.68
CA PRO A 9 14.40 -3.18 3.83
C PRO A 9 13.70 -4.55 3.98
N LYS A 10 12.41 -4.57 4.38
CA LYS A 10 11.64 -5.80 4.62
C LYS A 10 10.78 -6.22 3.42
N TYR A 11 10.19 -5.24 2.74
CA TYR A 11 9.20 -5.47 1.69
C TYR A 11 9.66 -5.02 0.31
N GLY A 12 10.88 -4.49 0.19
CA GLY A 12 11.38 -3.85 -1.01
C GLY A 12 10.61 -2.56 -1.32
N GLN A 13 10.52 -2.24 -2.61
CA GLN A 13 9.79 -1.06 -3.05
C GLN A 13 8.29 -1.17 -2.71
N THR A 14 7.79 -0.15 -2.03
CA THR A 14 6.39 0.00 -1.62
C THR A 14 5.84 1.30 -2.16
N LEU A 15 4.72 1.24 -2.87
CA LEU A 15 4.00 2.42 -3.37
C LEU A 15 2.72 2.63 -2.55
N ALA A 16 2.54 3.80 -1.98
CA ALA A 16 1.26 4.28 -1.48
C ALA A 16 0.71 5.36 -2.42
N LYS A 17 -0.57 5.28 -2.78
CA LYS A 17 -1.22 6.19 -3.73
C LYS A 17 -2.56 6.66 -3.15
N LEU A 18 -2.78 7.96 -3.12
CA LEU A 18 -4.11 8.54 -2.97
C LEU A 18 -4.82 8.40 -4.32
N ASP A 19 -5.92 7.66 -4.34
CA ASP A 19 -6.62 7.26 -5.56
C ASP A 19 -8.14 7.34 -5.39
N THR A 20 -8.84 7.04 -6.48
CA THR A 20 -10.29 6.88 -6.47
C THR A 20 -10.63 5.44 -6.85
N HIS A 21 -11.49 4.79 -6.07
CA HIS A 21 -11.99 3.48 -6.38
C HIS A 21 -12.72 3.50 -7.74
N GLN A 22 -12.36 2.61 -8.66
CA GLN A 22 -12.76 2.73 -10.07
C GLN A 22 -14.29 2.66 -10.29
N GLU A 23 -14.98 1.81 -9.54
CA GLU A 23 -16.42 1.58 -9.75
C GLU A 23 -17.29 2.50 -8.88
N GLU A 24 -16.98 2.59 -7.59
CA GLU A 24 -17.75 3.37 -6.61
C GLU A 24 -17.42 4.87 -6.59
N HIS A 25 -16.35 5.30 -7.26
CA HIS A 25 -15.87 6.68 -7.24
C HIS A 25 -15.55 7.24 -5.84
N THR A 26 -15.34 6.36 -4.86
CA THR A 26 -15.00 6.69 -3.47
C THR A 26 -13.50 6.96 -3.30
N PRO A 27 -13.08 7.83 -2.36
CA PRO A 27 -11.67 8.06 -2.07
C PRO A 27 -11.00 6.84 -1.43
N GLU A 28 -9.76 6.56 -1.81
CA GLU A 28 -8.97 5.48 -1.21
C GLU A 28 -7.47 5.81 -1.08
N VAL A 29 -6.82 5.18 -0.12
CA VAL A 29 -5.35 5.09 -0.07
C VAL A 29 -4.96 3.66 -0.41
N ARG A 30 -4.35 3.46 -1.56
CA ARG A 30 -3.96 2.15 -2.08
C ARG A 30 -2.46 1.92 -1.95
N PHE A 31 -2.12 0.76 -1.44
CA PHE A 31 -0.75 0.29 -1.27
C PHE A 31 -0.45 -0.81 -2.27
N TYR A 32 0.77 -0.81 -2.81
CA TYR A 32 1.26 -1.81 -3.74
C TYR A 32 2.60 -2.35 -3.27
N VAL A 33 2.74 -3.67 -3.35
CA VAL A 33 3.97 -4.40 -3.05
C VAL A 33 4.12 -5.58 -3.99
N GLN A 34 5.35 -6.07 -4.16
CA GLN A 34 5.61 -7.22 -5.01
C GLN A 34 6.37 -8.32 -4.24
N PRO A 35 5.66 -9.20 -3.53
CA PRO A 35 6.28 -10.37 -2.93
C PRO A 35 6.81 -11.33 -4.01
N LYS A 36 7.79 -12.15 -3.63
CA LYS A 36 8.29 -13.23 -4.48
C LYS A 36 7.14 -14.16 -4.87
N ASN A 37 7.09 -14.52 -6.15
CA ASN A 37 6.14 -15.48 -6.73
C ASN A 37 4.64 -15.11 -6.69
N LEU A 38 4.25 -13.91 -6.24
CA LEU A 38 2.83 -13.49 -6.16
C LEU A 38 2.44 -12.36 -7.12
N GLY A 39 3.37 -11.85 -7.92
CA GLY A 39 3.15 -10.66 -8.74
C GLY A 39 2.94 -9.40 -7.88
N VAL A 40 2.37 -8.34 -8.47
CA VAL A 40 2.03 -7.12 -7.73
C VAL A 40 0.74 -7.35 -6.95
N CYS A 41 0.87 -7.29 -5.62
CA CYS A 41 -0.24 -7.33 -4.68
C CYS A 41 -0.64 -5.89 -4.32
N SER A 42 -1.94 -5.66 -4.08
CA SER A 42 -2.41 -4.36 -3.58
C SER A 42 -3.51 -4.52 -2.55
N PHE A 43 -3.61 -3.54 -1.66
CA PHE A 43 -4.72 -3.37 -0.74
C PHE A 43 -5.07 -1.87 -0.65
N ALA A 44 -6.31 -1.56 -0.28
CA ALA A 44 -6.77 -0.18 -0.18
C ALA A 44 -7.51 0.07 1.13
N LEU A 45 -7.28 1.25 1.68
CA LEU A 45 -8.13 1.85 2.71
C LEU A 45 -9.19 2.66 1.99
N GLY A 46 -10.43 2.15 1.95
CA GLY A 46 -11.55 2.86 1.35
C GLY A 46 -12.22 3.81 2.34
N PHE A 47 -12.57 5.00 1.86
CA PHE A 47 -13.28 6.04 2.63
C PHE A 47 -14.65 6.29 1.99
N LYS A 48 -15.54 6.94 2.75
CA LYS A 48 -16.89 7.27 2.25
C LYS A 48 -16.82 8.34 1.16
N ASP A 49 -17.76 8.31 0.23
CA ASP A 49 -17.94 9.39 -0.75
C ASP A 49 -18.71 10.56 -0.12
N ASP A 50 -18.01 11.30 0.73
CA ASP A 50 -18.43 12.58 1.28
C ASP A 50 -17.18 13.45 1.54
N ASP A 51 -17.37 14.77 1.73
CA ASP A 51 -16.27 15.71 1.95
C ASP A 51 -15.33 15.24 3.08
N ARG A 52 -15.91 14.66 4.14
CA ARG A 52 -15.14 14.16 5.28
C ARG A 52 -14.30 12.93 4.91
N GLY A 53 -14.81 12.04 4.06
CA GLY A 53 -14.10 10.88 3.55
C GLY A 53 -12.92 11.28 2.67
N TRP A 54 -13.08 12.30 1.83
CA TRP A 54 -11.98 12.87 1.04
C TRP A 54 -10.89 13.48 1.93
N GLU A 55 -11.27 14.30 2.92
CA GLU A 55 -10.33 14.85 3.92
C GLU A 55 -9.57 13.74 4.67
N LEU A 56 -10.27 12.68 5.08
CA LEU A 56 -9.67 11.56 5.80
C LEU A 56 -8.70 10.76 4.92
N ALA A 57 -9.01 10.58 3.64
CA ALA A 57 -8.11 9.91 2.70
C ALA A 57 -6.84 10.72 2.47
N GLU A 58 -6.97 12.04 2.28
CA GLU A 58 -5.83 12.95 2.18
C GLU A 58 -4.98 12.94 3.45
N GLN A 59 -5.62 13.06 4.62
CA GLN A 59 -4.93 13.00 5.92
C GLN A 59 -4.18 11.66 6.10
N ALA A 60 -4.85 10.53 5.86
CA ALA A 60 -4.23 9.21 5.98
C ALA A 60 -3.05 9.05 5.02
N PHE A 61 -3.19 9.53 3.77
CA PHE A 61 -2.10 9.53 2.81
C PHE A 61 -0.94 10.41 3.27
N GLU A 62 -1.19 11.62 3.77
CA GLU A 62 -0.16 12.54 4.27
C GLU A 62 0.59 11.99 5.48
N GLU A 63 -0.10 11.34 6.41
CA GLU A 63 0.47 10.71 7.59
C GLU A 63 1.25 9.43 7.27
N THR A 64 0.91 8.74 6.16
CA THR A 64 1.60 7.51 5.75
C THR A 64 3.10 7.76 5.55
N ASN A 65 3.89 7.12 6.39
CA ASN A 65 5.35 7.04 6.31
C ASN A 65 5.77 5.58 6.06
N LEU A 66 7.07 5.31 6.01
CA LEU A 66 7.58 3.95 5.79
C LEU A 66 7.07 2.98 6.86
N GLU A 67 7.15 3.34 8.14
CA GLU A 67 6.74 2.48 9.27
C GLU A 67 5.27 2.06 9.15
N LEU A 68 4.37 3.02 8.95
CA LEU A 68 2.93 2.75 8.79
C LEU A 68 2.63 1.94 7.52
N ALA A 69 3.38 2.17 6.44
CA ALA A 69 3.24 1.36 5.23
C ALA A 69 3.67 -0.10 5.50
N GLU A 70 4.78 -0.32 6.19
CA GLU A 70 5.25 -1.64 6.60
C GLU A 70 4.22 -2.36 7.49
N GLU A 71 3.61 -1.66 8.44
CA GLU A 71 2.56 -2.21 9.31
C GLU A 71 1.31 -2.63 8.51
N GLY A 72 0.88 -1.80 7.56
CA GLY A 72 -0.24 -2.13 6.66
C GLY A 72 0.04 -3.37 5.81
N ILE A 73 1.25 -3.48 5.25
CA ILE A 73 1.69 -4.65 4.49
C ILE A 73 1.73 -5.89 5.37
N ALA A 74 2.28 -5.78 6.59
CA ALA A 74 2.31 -6.89 7.53
C ALA A 74 0.90 -7.39 7.88
N ALA A 75 -0.05 -6.46 8.04
CA ALA A 75 -1.44 -6.79 8.29
C ALA A 75 -2.10 -7.50 7.09
N MET A 76 -1.81 -7.06 5.87
CA MET A 76 -2.34 -7.67 4.63
C MET A 76 -2.03 -9.17 4.54
N PHE A 77 -0.83 -9.60 4.95
CA PHE A 77 -0.37 -10.98 4.80
C PHE A 77 -0.44 -11.82 6.08
N ARG A 78 -1.00 -11.30 7.18
CA ARG A 78 -0.98 -11.95 8.50
C ARG A 78 -1.58 -13.36 8.52
N ASP A 79 -2.74 -13.52 7.87
CA ASP A 79 -3.52 -14.77 7.91
C ASP A 79 -3.51 -15.49 6.55
N PHE A 80 -2.49 -15.23 5.72
CA PHE A 80 -2.37 -15.89 4.43
C PHE A 80 -2.10 -17.40 4.59
N PRO A 81 -2.67 -18.25 3.71
CA PRO A 81 -2.49 -19.70 3.78
C PRO A 81 -1.09 -20.17 3.32
N ILE A 82 -0.20 -19.22 3.00
CA ILE A 82 1.16 -19.44 2.52
C ILE A 82 2.13 -18.48 3.20
N THR A 83 3.39 -18.88 3.33
CA THR A 83 4.46 -17.96 3.70
C THR A 83 4.72 -17.00 2.55
N VAL A 84 4.69 -15.69 2.86
CA VAL A 84 4.96 -14.63 1.90
C VAL A 84 6.38 -14.13 2.11
N GLU A 85 7.21 -14.26 1.09
CA GLU A 85 8.60 -13.81 1.09
C GLU A 85 8.78 -12.58 0.21
N PHE A 86 9.69 -11.70 0.60
CA PHE A 86 10.09 -10.54 -0.17
C PHE A 86 11.54 -10.73 -0.65
N GLY A 87 11.90 -10.13 -1.77
CA GLY A 87 13.23 -10.26 -2.34
C GLY A 87 14.27 -9.42 -1.62
N GLU A 88 15.49 -9.95 -1.51
CA GLU A 88 16.67 -9.08 -1.52
C GLU A 88 16.78 -8.51 -2.94
N GLU A 89 17.16 -7.24 -3.05
CA GLU A 89 17.41 -6.58 -4.33
C GLU A 89 18.17 -7.51 -5.26
N ALA A 90 17.73 -7.58 -6.52
CA ALA A 90 18.58 -8.13 -7.56
C ALA A 90 19.84 -7.26 -7.60
N THR A 91 20.91 -7.68 -6.93
CA THR A 91 22.24 -7.22 -7.27
C THR A 91 22.48 -7.74 -8.68
N ASP A 92 22.28 -6.84 -9.64
CA ASP A 92 22.49 -7.10 -11.05
C ASP A 92 23.87 -7.76 -11.27
N ALA A 93 23.84 -8.81 -12.08
CA ALA A 93 24.98 -9.59 -12.56
C ALA A 93 25.80 -8.83 -13.61
#